data_AF-A0A948ZMR5-F1
#
_entry.id   AF-A0A948ZMR5-F1
#
_cell.length_a   1.000
_cell.length_b   1.000
_cell.length_c   1.000
_cell.angle_alpha   90.00
_cell.angle_beta   90.00
_cell.angle_gamma   90.00
#
_symmetry.space_group_name_H-M   'P 1'
#
loop_
_entity.id
_entity.type
_entity.pdbx_description
1 polymer ?
#
loop_
_entity_poly.entity_id
_entity_poly.type
_entity_poly.pdbx_seq_one_letter_code
_entity_poly.pdbx_strand_id
1 'polypeptide(L)' 'MFEHIDGHVAEFAKNQYGSYVVVTKGEGKYGPYIDAREYVSKDDYEGPTKKGLRLREDQVPLMIKYLERALCEL' A
#
# COMPACT_ATOMS: atom_id res chain seq x y z
N MET A 1 -16.20 -0.52 -14.61
CA MET A 1 -15.56 0.66 -13.99
C MET A 1 -14.13 0.23 -13.70
N PHE A 2 -13.18 0.66 -14.52
CA PHE A 2 -11.77 0.29 -14.38
C PHE A 2 -11.12 1.30 -13.40
N GLU A 3 -10.38 0.82 -12.41
CA GLU A 3 -9.69 1.68 -11.43
C GLU A 3 -8.44 2.30 -12.09
N HIS A 4 -8.21 3.59 -11.88
CA HIS A 4 -7.02 4.29 -12.38
C HIS A 4 -5.99 4.43 -11.25
N ILE A 5 -4.77 3.97 -11.50
CA ILE A 5 -3.64 4.15 -10.59
C ILE A 5 -2.88 5.38 -11.10
N ASP A 6 -2.94 6.46 -10.32
CA ASP A 6 -2.33 7.76 -10.65
C ASP A 6 -0.81 7.76 -10.47
N GLY A 7 -0.27 6.88 -9.62
CA GLY A 7 1.18 6.79 -9.49
C GLY A 7 1.70 5.85 -8.42
N HIS A 8 2.92 5.37 -8.66
CA HIS A 8 3.76 4.73 -7.67
C HIS A 8 4.29 5.79 -6.70
N VAL A 9 4.01 5.62 -5.40
CA VAL A 9 4.39 6.57 -4.35
C VAL A 9 5.71 6.14 -3.70
N ALA A 10 5.79 4.87 -3.27
CA ALA A 10 6.96 4.35 -2.57
C ALA A 10 7.02 2.82 -2.61
N GLU A 11 8.21 2.27 -2.41
CA GLU A 11 8.45 0.83 -2.27
C GLU A 11 9.27 0.54 -1.02
N PHE A 12 8.88 -0.48 -0.26
CA PHE A 12 9.55 -0.90 0.97
C PHE A 12 9.85 -2.40 0.95
N ALA A 13 11.13 -2.78 1.03
CA ALA A 13 11.53 -4.17 1.14
C ALA A 13 11.07 -4.76 2.49
N LYS A 14 10.37 -5.90 2.47
CA LYS A 14 9.84 -6.53 3.69
C LYS A 14 10.78 -7.57 4.27
N ASN A 15 11.57 -8.25 3.44
CA ASN A 15 12.52 -9.29 3.84
C ASN A 15 13.52 -9.63 2.71
N GLN A 16 14.48 -10.52 3.01
CA GLN A 16 15.44 -11.12 2.07
C GLN A 16 14.81 -12.10 1.04
N TYR A 17 13.49 -12.32 1.07
CA TYR A 17 12.79 -13.33 0.27
C TYR A 17 12.02 -12.74 -0.93
N GLY A 18 12.37 -11.53 -1.35
CA GLY A 18 11.87 -10.94 -2.61
C GLY A 18 10.44 -10.38 -2.55
N SER A 19 9.89 -10.15 -1.34
CA SER A 19 8.62 -9.43 -1.20
C SER A 19 8.84 -7.96 -0.81
N TYR A 20 8.11 -7.07 -1.48
CA TYR A 20 8.14 -5.63 -1.26
C TYR A 20 6.72 -5.09 -1.06
N VAL A 21 6.57 -4.02 -0.29
CA VAL A 21 5.31 -3.28 -0.14
C VAL A 21 5.37 -2.09 -1.08
N VAL A 22 4.44 -2.06 -2.03
CA VAL A 22 4.26 -0.90 -2.91
C VAL A 22 3.14 -0.05 -2.35
N VAL A 23 3.39 1.24 -2.28
CA VAL A 23 2.38 2.26 -1.99
C VAL A 23 2.05 2.95 -3.29
N THR A 24 0.77 2.94 -3.67
CA THR A 24 0.26 3.63 -4.86
C THR A 24 -0.84 4.60 -4.49
N LYS A 25 -1.01 5.63 -5.32
CA LYS A 25 -2.17 6.53 -5.30
C LYS A 25 -3.06 6.20 -6.49
N GLY A 26 -4.37 6.28 -6.29
CA GLY A 26 -5.33 6.10 -7.38
C GLY A 26 -6.69 6.71 -7.08
N GLU A 27 -7.56 6.62 -8.07
CA GLU A 27 -8.94 7.11 -8.04
C GLU A 27 -9.92 5.93 -8.11
N GLY A 28 -10.84 5.87 -7.15
CA GLY A 28 -11.81 4.78 -7.00
C GLY A 28 -13.24 5.29 -6.95
N LYS A 29 -14.19 4.37 -6.78
CA LYS A 29 -15.63 4.70 -6.69
C LYS A 29 -15.95 5.75 -5.63
N TYR A 30 -15.15 5.84 -4.57
CA TYR A 30 -15.36 6.71 -3.43
C TYR A 30 -14.39 7.90 -3.38
N GLY A 31 -13.71 8.20 -4.49
CA GLY A 31 -12.70 9.23 -4.61
C GLY A 31 -11.26 8.71 -4.43
N PRO A 32 -10.31 9.62 -4.13
CA PRO A 32 -8.89 9.29 -4.10
C PRO A 32 -8.55 8.36 -2.94
N TYR A 33 -7.63 7.44 -3.21
CA TYR A 33 -7.15 6.46 -2.25
C TYR A 33 -5.64 6.28 -2.31
N ILE A 34 -5.09 5.78 -1.21
CA ILE A 34 -3.75 5.20 -1.12
C ILE A 34 -3.90 3.69 -0.89
N ASP A 35 -3.22 2.89 -1.70
CA ASP A 35 -3.15 1.43 -1.57
C ASP A 35 -1.71 1.05 -1.19
N ALA A 36 -1.54 0.45 -0.02
CA ALA A 36 -0.29 -0.14 0.42
C ALA A 36 -0.42 -1.66 0.36
N ARG A 37 0.32 -2.30 -0.53
CA ARG A 37 0.10 -3.71 -0.90
C ARG A 37 1.41 -4.46 -1.05
N GLU A 38 1.42 -5.69 -0.55
CA GLU A 38 2.53 -6.62 -0.77
C GLU A 38 2.54 -7.07 -2.23
N TYR A 39 3.66 -6.88 -2.89
CA TYR A 39 4.01 -7.42 -4.18
C TYR A 39 5.02 -8.55 -3.99
N VAL A 40 4.92 -9.55 -4.86
CA VAL A 40 5.87 -10.65 -4.92
C VAL A 40 6.33 -10.82 -6.37
N SER A 41 7.59 -11.17 -6.52
CA SER A 41 8.16 -11.68 -7.77
C SER A 41 8.61 -13.11 -7.51
N LYS A 42 7.90 -14.08 -8.10
CA LYS A 42 8.20 -15.51 -8.06
C LYS A 42 8.06 -16.07 -9.47
N ASP A 43 8.70 -17.20 -9.75
CA ASP A 43 8.84 -17.76 -11.11
C ASP A 43 7.55 -17.78 -11.94
N ASP A 44 6.39 -18.05 -11.32
CA ASP A 44 5.09 -18.13 -12.02
C ASP A 44 4.15 -16.92 -11.80
N TYR A 45 4.56 -15.94 -10.99
CA TYR A 45 3.71 -14.77 -10.68
C TYR A 45 4.53 -13.55 -10.25
N GLU A 46 4.32 -12.46 -10.98
CA GLU A 46 4.78 -11.12 -10.62
C GLU A 46 3.58 -10.20 -10.47
N GLY A 47 3.39 -9.63 -9.27
CA GLY A 47 2.32 -8.68 -9.07
C GLY A 47 1.81 -8.52 -7.63
N PRO A 48 0.71 -7.75 -7.49
CA PRO A 48 0.10 -7.43 -6.21
C PRO A 48 -0.59 -8.65 -5.60
N THR A 49 -0.23 -8.99 -4.37
CA THR A 49 -0.95 -10.00 -3.60
C THR A 49 -2.27 -9.45 -3.03
N LYS A 50 -3.09 -10.34 -2.48
CA LYS A 50 -4.27 -9.92 -1.70
C LYS A 50 -3.92 -9.28 -0.35
N LYS A 51 -2.66 -9.36 0.11
CA LYS A 51 -2.22 -8.75 1.37
C LYS A 51 -1.91 -7.28 1.15
N GLY A 52 -2.71 -6.42 1.75
CA GLY A 52 -2.57 -4.98 1.64
C GLY A 52 -3.74 -4.29 2.29
N LEU A 53 -3.66 -2.98 2.36
CA LEU A 53 -4.70 -2.11 2.87
C LEU A 53 -4.89 -0.95 1.90
N ARG A 54 -6.15 -0.57 1.70
CA ARG A 54 -6.53 0.61 0.94
C ARG A 54 -7.24 1.57 1.87
N LEU A 55 -6.81 2.82 1.86
CA LEU A 55 -7.35 3.89 2.67
C LEU A 55 -7.79 5.00 1.72
N ARG A 56 -8.87 5.71 2.09
CA ARG A 56 -9.14 6.99 1.44
C ARG A 56 -7.99 7.96 1.75
N GLU A 57 -7.64 8.79 0.79
CA GLU A 57 -6.49 9.71 0.93
C GLU A 57 -6.65 10.65 2.15
N ASP A 58 -7.87 11.07 2.47
CA ASP A 58 -8.19 11.93 3.62
C ASP A 58 -7.91 11.27 4.98
N GLN A 59 -7.79 9.94 5.04
CA GLN A 59 -7.55 9.19 6.28
C GLN A 59 -6.06 8.92 6.55
N VAL A 60 -5.18 9.21 5.59
CA VAL A 60 -3.74 8.95 5.73
C VAL A 60 -3.12 9.68 6.92
N PRO A 61 -3.39 10.97 7.20
CA PRO A 61 -2.82 11.65 8.37
C PRO A 61 -3.22 11.00 9.69
N LEU A 62 -4.45 10.50 9.80
CA LEU A 62 -4.93 9.82 10.99
C LEU A 62 -4.25 8.45 11.17
N MET A 63 -4.05 7.71 10.08
CA MET A 63 -3.32 6.44 10.10
C MET A 63 -1.87 6.63 10.58
N ILE A 64 -1.18 7.64 10.05
CA ILE A 64 0.20 7.97 10.47
C ILE A 64 0.25 8.22 11.98
N LYS A 65 -0.66 9.04 12.51
CA LYS A 65 -0.74 9.30 13.95
C LYS A 65 -0.92 8.03 14.79
N TYR A 66 -1.73 7.08 14.33
CA TYR A 66 -1.91 5.81 15.04
C TYR A 66 -0.67 4.91 14.96
N LEU A 67 0.00 4.85 13.82
CA LEU A 67 1.24 4.10 13.65
C LEU A 67 2.37 4.66 14.50
N GLU A 68 2.53 5.99 14.54
CA GLU A 68 3.50 6.67 15.41
C GLU A 68 3.26 6.35 16.88
N ARG A 69 1.99 6.36 17.31
CA ARG A 69 1.64 5.96 18.68
C ARG A 69 1.99 4.50 18.97
N ALA A 70 1.67 3.60 18.05
CA ALA A 70 1.99 2.18 18.19
C ALA A 70 3.51 1.93 18.27
N LEU A 71 4.32 2.72 17.56
CA LEU A 71 5.78 2.64 17.62
C LEU A 71 6.34 3.12 18.98
N CYS A 72 5.72 4.11 19.62
CA CYS A 72 6.13 4.58 20.95
C CYS A 72 5.71 3.66 22.10
N GLU A 73 4.74 2.78 21.87
CA GLU A 73 4.25 1.78 22.86
C GLU A 73 5.00 0.44 22.77
N LEU A 74 5.97 0.31 21.84
CA LEU A 74 6.88 -0.83 21.64
C LEU A 74 8.27 -0.56 22.22
#